data_AF-A0AAE4FEQ1-F1
#
_entry.id   AF-A0AAE4FEQ1-F1
#
_cell.length_a   1.000
_cell.length_b   1.000
_cell.length_c   1.000
_cell.angle_alpha   90.00
_cell.angle_beta   90.00
_cell.angle_gamma   90.00
#
_symmetry.space_group_name_H-M   'P 1'
#
loop_
_entity.id
_entity.type
_entity.pdbx_description
1 polymer ?
#
loop_
_entity_poly.entity_id
_entity_poly.type
_entity_poly.pdbx_seq_one_letter_code
_entity_poly.pdbx_strand_id
1 'polypeptide(L)'
;MATTLNPDHPLVSISFTADTDFTVLADHCALFAEVLIESADPVQKLALCGRISTGLSLLKSRLADPIAPHLVECLTTDIPPVTSPPRFNPDSTELCNYCLALTQVLAGQGFGSQTAMHLSWLLYELLDFFKTDLQSPRWLRTAEGTRFLDERTA
;
A
#
# COMPACT_ATOMS: atom_id res chain seq x y z
N MET A 1 8.26 -40.61 1.54
CA MET A 1 8.90 -39.58 0.70
C MET A 1 8.56 -38.25 1.36
N ALA A 2 9.54 -37.53 1.90
CA ALA A 2 9.32 -36.26 2.59
C ALA A 2 9.18 -35.15 1.54
N THR A 3 8.04 -34.48 1.52
CA THR A 3 7.85 -33.26 0.74
C THR A 3 8.62 -32.13 1.43
N THR A 4 9.81 -31.86 0.92
CA THR A 4 10.60 -30.67 1.23
C THR A 4 9.76 -29.43 0.89
N LEU A 5 9.46 -28.61 1.91
CA LEU A 5 8.97 -27.24 1.76
C LEU A 5 9.95 -26.48 0.86
N ASN A 6 9.57 -26.21 -0.38
CA ASN A 6 10.40 -25.41 -1.27
C ASN A 6 10.27 -23.93 -0.84
N PRO A 7 11.35 -23.26 -0.39
CA PRO A 7 11.33 -21.87 0.06
C PRO A 7 11.40 -20.86 -1.12
N ASP A 8 11.07 -21.27 -2.35
CA ASP A 8 11.15 -20.45 -3.56
C ASP A 8 9.85 -19.71 -3.88
N HIS A 9 9.42 -18.83 -2.99
CA HIS A 9 8.72 -17.63 -3.45
C HIS A 9 9.60 -16.41 -3.15
N PRO A 10 10.37 -15.90 -4.13
CA PRO A 10 11.32 -14.81 -3.93
C PRO A 10 10.68 -13.57 -3.29
N LEU A 11 9.37 -13.39 -3.48
CA LEU A 11 8.59 -12.28 -2.92
C LEU A 11 8.46 -12.36 -1.39
N VAL A 12 8.49 -13.55 -0.79
CA VAL A 12 8.36 -13.76 0.67
C VAL A 12 9.64 -13.40 1.44
N SER A 13 10.79 -13.42 0.77
CA SER A 13 12.10 -13.11 1.36
C SER A 13 12.40 -11.61 1.47
N ILE A 14 11.57 -10.76 0.85
CA ILE A 14 11.80 -9.31 0.88
C ILE A 14 11.70 -8.79 2.32
N SER A 15 12.82 -8.31 2.84
CA SER A 15 12.91 -7.79 4.20
C SER A 15 12.64 -6.29 4.18
N PHE A 16 11.65 -5.85 4.95
CA PHE A 16 11.44 -4.44 5.19
C PHE A 16 12.46 -3.96 6.22
N THR A 17 13.27 -2.98 5.86
CA THR A 17 14.19 -2.34 6.80
C THR A 17 13.62 -1.00 7.22
N ALA A 18 14.06 -0.48 8.36
CA ALA A 18 13.63 0.84 8.82
C ALA A 18 13.91 1.94 7.76
N ASP A 19 14.93 1.80 6.94
CA ASP A 19 15.28 2.80 5.91
C ASP A 19 14.39 2.76 4.65
N THR A 20 13.43 1.82 4.57
CA THR A 20 12.63 1.65 3.35
C THR A 20 11.62 2.79 3.19
N ASP A 21 11.69 3.48 2.05
CA ASP A 21 10.76 4.56 1.69
C ASP A 21 9.29 4.08 1.70
N PHE A 22 8.38 4.98 2.09
CA PHE A 22 6.94 4.66 2.16
C PHE A 22 6.35 4.26 0.80
N THR A 23 6.89 4.78 -0.30
CA THR A 23 6.47 4.41 -1.67
C THR A 23 6.84 2.97 -1.98
N VAL A 24 8.04 2.52 -1.59
CA VAL A 24 8.51 1.13 -1.76
C VAL A 24 7.72 0.17 -0.88
N LEU A 25 7.39 0.58 0.36
CA LEU A 25 6.51 -0.19 1.25
C LEU A 25 5.13 -0.40 0.64
N ALA A 26 4.54 0.66 0.05
CA ALA A 26 3.25 0.58 -0.62
C ALA A 26 3.29 -0.33 -1.86
N ASP A 27 4.34 -0.22 -2.69
CA ASP A 27 4.57 -1.08 -3.84
C ASP A 27 4.60 -2.57 -3.44
N HIS A 28 5.33 -2.90 -2.39
CA HIS A 28 5.44 -4.29 -1.92
C HIS A 28 4.13 -4.81 -1.34
N CYS A 29 3.36 -3.97 -0.62
CA CYS A 29 2.05 -4.36 -0.14
C CYS A 29 1.09 -4.68 -1.29
N ALA A 30 1.07 -3.84 -2.35
CA ALA A 30 0.25 -4.08 -3.54
C ALA A 30 0.65 -5.39 -4.24
N LEU A 31 1.94 -5.63 -4.43
CA LEU A 31 2.45 -6.90 -5.00
C LEU A 31 2.05 -8.12 -4.16
N PHE A 32 2.10 -8.04 -2.84
CA PHE A 32 1.66 -9.16 -2.00
C PHE A 32 0.16 -9.40 -2.09
N ALA A 33 -0.65 -8.35 -2.25
CA ALA A 33 -2.08 -8.48 -2.46
C ALA A 33 -2.42 -9.07 -3.84
N GLU A 34 -1.65 -8.75 -4.87
CA GLU A 34 -1.75 -9.38 -6.19
C GLU A 34 -1.52 -10.90 -6.08
N VAL A 35 -0.43 -11.32 -5.43
CA VAL A 35 -0.13 -12.74 -5.21
C VAL A 35 -1.17 -13.41 -4.30
N LEU A 36 -1.75 -12.67 -3.34
CA LEU A 36 -2.79 -13.19 -2.45
C LEU A 36 -4.04 -13.61 -3.22
N ILE A 37 -4.41 -12.87 -4.27
CA ILE A 37 -5.55 -13.16 -5.14
C ILE A 37 -5.31 -14.46 -5.91
N GLU A 38 -4.11 -14.63 -6.47
CA GLU A 38 -3.75 -15.78 -7.29
C GLU A 38 -3.50 -17.07 -6.48
N SER A 39 -3.12 -16.92 -5.21
CA SER A 39 -2.83 -18.07 -4.35
C SER A 39 -4.07 -18.92 -4.09
N ALA A 40 -3.92 -20.24 -4.15
CA ALA A 40 -4.92 -21.20 -3.70
C ALA A 40 -4.56 -21.85 -2.35
N ASP A 41 -3.31 -21.69 -1.90
CA ASP A 41 -2.82 -22.32 -0.68
C ASP A 41 -3.16 -21.47 0.57
N PRO A 42 -3.94 -21.99 1.53
CA PRO A 42 -4.31 -21.24 2.73
C PRO A 42 -3.10 -20.83 3.59
N VAL A 43 -2.02 -21.62 3.59
CA VAL A 43 -0.81 -21.29 4.36
C VAL A 43 -0.10 -20.09 3.74
N GLN A 44 0.07 -20.09 2.42
CA GLN A 44 0.61 -18.95 1.68
C GLN A 44 -0.25 -17.69 1.84
N LYS A 45 -1.58 -17.80 1.79
CA LYS A 45 -2.48 -16.65 2.03
C LYS A 45 -2.28 -16.04 3.41
N LEU A 46 -2.20 -16.87 4.45
CA LEU A 46 -1.97 -16.39 5.81
C LEU A 46 -0.61 -15.68 5.92
N ALA A 47 0.44 -16.24 5.32
CA ALA A 47 1.76 -15.62 5.30
C ALA A 47 1.76 -14.27 4.58
N LEU A 48 1.09 -14.16 3.43
CA LEU A 48 0.93 -12.92 2.68
C LEU A 48 0.15 -11.87 3.49
N CYS A 49 -0.96 -12.25 4.12
CA CYS A 49 -1.72 -11.35 5.01
C CYS A 49 -0.85 -10.84 6.18
N GLY A 50 -0.01 -11.69 6.77
CA GLY A 50 0.92 -11.28 7.81
C GLY A 50 1.94 -10.24 7.33
N ARG A 51 2.46 -10.41 6.11
CA ARG A 51 3.42 -9.49 5.50
C ARG A 51 2.79 -8.17 5.08
N ILE A 52 1.60 -8.20 4.49
CA ILE A 52 0.81 -6.98 4.20
C ILE A 52 0.53 -6.22 5.50
N SER A 53 0.11 -6.91 6.57
CA SER A 53 -0.16 -6.27 7.87
C SER A 53 1.09 -5.60 8.45
N THR A 54 2.25 -6.25 8.33
CA THR A 54 3.53 -5.71 8.80
C THR A 54 3.95 -4.50 7.96
N GLY A 55 3.86 -4.60 6.63
CA GLY A 55 4.18 -3.53 5.70
C GLY A 55 3.29 -2.30 5.91
N LEU A 56 1.98 -2.51 6.10
CA LEU A 56 1.03 -1.44 6.41
C LEU A 56 1.29 -0.79 7.78
N SER A 57 1.67 -1.58 8.80
CA SER A 57 2.00 -1.03 10.12
C SER A 57 3.25 -0.14 10.06
N LEU A 58 4.27 -0.57 9.31
CA LEU A 58 5.46 0.24 9.03
C LEU A 58 5.12 1.49 8.21
N LEU A 59 4.30 1.33 7.18
CA LEU A 59 3.83 2.43 6.33
C LEU A 59 3.10 3.49 7.15
N LYS A 60 2.20 3.07 8.06
CA LYS A 60 1.51 3.97 8.98
C LYS A 60 2.47 4.74 9.88
N SER A 61 3.50 4.08 10.41
CA SER A 61 4.54 4.75 11.18
C SER A 61 5.30 5.78 10.34
N ARG A 62 5.66 5.42 9.10
CA ARG A 62 6.41 6.30 8.19
C ARG A 62 5.59 7.50 7.72
N LEU A 63 4.29 7.35 7.58
CA LEU A 63 3.38 8.47 7.28
C LEU A 63 3.24 9.45 8.44
N ALA A 64 3.53 9.03 9.67
CA ALA A 64 3.57 9.92 10.83
C ALA A 64 4.92 10.64 10.99
N ASP A 65 5.98 10.15 10.34
CA ASP A 65 7.30 10.76 10.34
C ASP A 65 7.38 11.94 9.34
N PRO A 66 8.25 12.93 9.56
CA PRO A 66 8.47 14.00 8.59
C PRO A 66 8.99 13.42 7.26
N ILE A 67 8.44 13.92 6.15
CA ILE A 67 8.77 13.45 4.79
C ILE A 67 10.25 13.71 4.50
N ALA A 68 10.96 12.68 4.06
CA ALA A 68 12.38 12.76 3.76
C ALA A 68 12.65 13.73 2.58
N PRO A 69 13.74 14.52 2.62
CA PRO A 69 14.00 15.57 1.63
C PRO A 69 14.08 15.06 0.19
N HIS A 70 14.60 13.84 -0.03
CA HIS A 70 14.69 13.24 -1.36
C HIS A 70 13.32 12.91 -1.96
N LEU A 71 12.33 12.58 -1.12
CA LEU A 71 10.96 12.30 -1.57
C LEU A 71 10.20 13.58 -1.92
N VAL A 72 10.52 14.71 -1.28
CA VAL A 72 9.93 16.01 -1.63
C VAL A 72 10.25 16.37 -3.08
N GLU A 73 11.48 16.14 -3.52
CA GLU A 73 11.88 16.39 -4.90
C GLU A 73 11.15 15.46 -5.89
N CYS A 74 11.03 14.17 -5.57
CA CYS A 74 10.31 13.20 -6.41
C CYS A 74 8.80 13.47 -6.50
N LEU A 75 8.22 14.09 -5.47
CA LEU A 75 6.80 14.40 -5.40
C LEU A 75 6.50 15.86 -5.78
N THR A 76 7.50 16.60 -6.28
CA THR A 76 7.32 17.95 -6.84
C THR A 76 7.09 17.87 -8.34
N THR A 77 6.01 18.47 -8.82
CA THR A 77 5.72 18.64 -10.25
C THR A 77 5.88 20.10 -10.67
N ASP A 78 6.26 20.33 -11.93
CA ASP A 78 6.23 21.66 -12.56
C ASP A 78 4.88 21.93 -13.26
N ILE A 79 3.98 20.94 -13.29
CA ILE A 79 2.70 20.98 -14.01
C ILE A 79 1.54 21.15 -12.99
N PRO A 80 0.68 22.16 -13.14
CA PRO A 80 -0.46 22.37 -12.25
C PRO A 80 -1.47 21.21 -12.38
N PRO A 81 -2.06 20.74 -11.26
CA PRO A 81 -3.00 19.64 -11.28
C PRO A 81 -4.28 20.03 -12.02
N VAL A 82 -4.75 19.12 -12.89
CA VAL A 82 -6.05 19.25 -13.55
C VAL A 82 -7.14 18.88 -12.54
N THR A 83 -8.11 19.78 -12.35
CA THR A 83 -9.23 19.60 -11.42
C THR A 83 -9.93 18.28 -11.69
N SER A 84 -9.82 17.35 -10.75
CA SER A 84 -10.42 16.02 -10.86
C SER A 84 -11.79 16.00 -10.18
N PRO A 85 -12.76 15.21 -10.68
CA PRO A 85 -14.07 15.05 -10.04
C PRO A 85 -13.93 14.50 -8.60
N PRO A 86 -14.95 14.60 -7.73
CA PRO A 86 -14.87 14.07 -6.37
C PRO A 86 -14.61 12.57 -6.42
N ARG A 87 -13.44 12.16 -5.95
CA ARG A 87 -13.01 10.75 -5.87
C ARG A 87 -13.09 10.26 -4.44
N PHE A 88 -13.07 8.94 -4.28
CA PHE A 88 -12.74 8.29 -3.03
C PHE A 88 -11.42 8.86 -2.51
N ASN A 89 -11.49 9.68 -1.44
CA ASN A 89 -10.35 10.44 -0.91
C ASN A 89 -10.24 10.31 0.61
N PRO A 90 -10.05 9.09 1.15
CA PRO A 90 -9.69 8.94 2.55
C PRO A 90 -8.27 9.48 2.79
N ASP A 91 -8.04 10.06 3.96
CA ASP A 91 -6.67 10.40 4.38
C ASP A 91 -5.79 9.14 4.36
N SER A 92 -4.50 9.30 4.05
CA SER A 92 -3.54 8.17 3.96
C SER A 92 -3.52 7.27 5.21
N THR A 93 -3.72 7.84 6.39
CA THR A 93 -3.83 7.07 7.65
C THR A 93 -5.09 6.21 7.68
N GLU A 94 -6.21 6.73 7.18
CA GLU A 94 -7.49 6.04 7.17
C GLU A 94 -7.53 4.95 6.11
N LEU A 95 -6.95 5.21 4.94
CA LEU A 95 -6.74 4.18 3.91
C LEU A 95 -5.89 3.02 4.43
N CYS A 96 -4.83 3.32 5.19
CA CYS A 96 -4.03 2.29 5.85
C CYS A 96 -4.85 1.48 6.88
N ASN A 97 -5.74 2.12 7.65
CA ASN A 97 -6.62 1.44 8.58
C ASN A 97 -7.58 0.48 7.87
N TYR A 98 -8.15 0.89 6.72
CA TYR A 98 -9.01 0.04 5.90
C TYR A 98 -8.28 -1.20 5.39
N CYS A 99 -7.08 -1.02 4.82
CA CYS A 99 -6.27 -2.13 4.33
C CYS A 99 -5.88 -3.09 5.48
N LEU A 100 -5.53 -2.56 6.66
CA LEU A 100 -5.23 -3.38 7.84
C LEU A 100 -6.43 -4.20 8.30
N ALA A 101 -7.61 -3.56 8.40
CA ALA A 101 -8.84 -4.23 8.79
C ALA A 101 -9.20 -5.37 7.82
N LEU A 102 -9.15 -5.11 6.51
CA LEU A 102 -9.41 -6.13 5.48
C LEU A 102 -8.40 -7.28 5.55
N THR A 103 -7.11 -6.97 5.77
CA THR A 103 -6.07 -7.99 5.88
C THR A 103 -6.28 -8.89 7.11
N GLN A 104 -6.66 -8.31 8.25
CA GLN A 104 -6.98 -9.07 9.47
C GLN A 104 -8.21 -9.96 9.28
N VAL A 105 -9.24 -9.43 8.61
CA VAL A 105 -10.44 -10.18 8.24
C VAL A 105 -10.07 -11.38 7.36
N LEU A 106 -9.25 -11.18 6.32
CA LEU A 106 -8.76 -12.27 5.47
C LEU A 106 -7.90 -13.29 6.22
N ALA A 107 -7.11 -12.85 7.20
CA ALA A 107 -6.30 -13.73 8.04
C ALA A 107 -7.15 -14.60 9.00
N GLY A 108 -8.35 -14.15 9.38
CA GLY A 108 -9.25 -14.89 10.27
C GLY A 108 -9.90 -16.14 9.68
N GLN A 109 -9.77 -16.38 8.36
CA GLN A 109 -10.20 -17.60 7.63
C GLN A 109 -11.67 -18.05 7.83
N GLY A 110 -12.58 -17.16 8.23
CA GLY A 110 -13.98 -17.50 8.54
C GLY A 110 -15.00 -17.35 7.40
N PHE A 111 -14.55 -17.06 6.18
CA PHE A 111 -15.42 -16.67 5.07
C PHE A 111 -15.63 -17.80 4.05
N GLY A 112 -16.78 -17.82 3.40
CA GLY A 112 -16.97 -18.63 2.20
C GLY A 112 -16.00 -18.21 1.08
N SER A 113 -15.61 -19.15 0.22
CA SER A 113 -14.61 -18.94 -0.84
C SER A 113 -14.89 -17.71 -1.72
N GLN A 114 -16.16 -17.41 -2.01
CA GLN A 114 -16.55 -16.26 -2.81
C GLN A 114 -16.31 -14.94 -2.07
N THR A 115 -16.70 -14.84 -0.79
CA THR A 115 -16.48 -13.63 0.01
C THR A 115 -15.00 -13.37 0.22
N ALA A 116 -14.21 -14.39 0.54
CA ALA A 116 -12.76 -14.25 0.69
C ALA A 116 -12.09 -13.75 -0.61
N MET A 117 -12.55 -14.22 -1.77
CA MET A 117 -12.08 -13.74 -3.07
C MET A 117 -12.36 -12.25 -3.27
N HIS A 118 -13.60 -11.79 -3.05
CA HIS A 118 -13.96 -10.38 -3.24
C HIS A 118 -13.22 -9.47 -2.26
N LEU A 119 -13.03 -9.90 -1.02
CA LEU A 119 -12.25 -9.15 -0.03
C LEU A 119 -10.76 -9.05 -0.41
N SER A 120 -10.19 -10.10 -1.02
CA SER A 120 -8.80 -10.09 -1.49
C SER A 120 -8.62 -9.13 -2.66
N TRP A 121 -9.56 -9.13 -3.61
CA TRP A 121 -9.60 -8.17 -4.73
C TRP A 121 -9.74 -6.73 -4.24
N LEU A 122 -10.67 -6.49 -3.31
CA LEU A 122 -10.85 -5.16 -2.73
C LEU A 122 -9.58 -4.67 -2.01
N LEU A 123 -8.91 -5.54 -1.26
CA LEU A 123 -7.64 -5.22 -0.62
C LEU A 123 -6.57 -4.81 -1.64
N TYR A 124 -6.48 -5.54 -2.77
CA TYR A 124 -5.57 -5.20 -3.86
C TYR A 124 -5.89 -3.84 -4.47
N GLU A 125 -7.14 -3.59 -4.85
CA GLU A 125 -7.54 -2.30 -5.46
C GLU A 125 -7.26 -1.12 -4.53
N LEU A 126 -7.49 -1.28 -3.22
CA LEU A 126 -7.17 -0.25 -2.23
C LEU A 126 -5.67 -0.01 -2.09
N LEU A 127 -4.85 -1.07 -2.12
CA LEU A 127 -3.40 -0.96 -2.04
C LEU A 127 -2.79 -0.36 -3.32
N ASP A 128 -3.32 -0.71 -4.49
CA ASP A 128 -2.91 -0.13 -5.77
C ASP A 128 -3.30 1.35 -5.86
N PHE A 129 -4.50 1.69 -5.40
CA PHE A 129 -4.91 3.09 -5.23
C PHE A 129 -4.00 3.81 -4.25
N PHE A 130 -3.69 3.21 -3.10
CA PHE A 130 -2.85 3.84 -2.08
C PHE A 130 -1.43 4.08 -2.59
N LYS A 131 -0.84 3.10 -3.27
CA LYS A 131 0.45 3.23 -3.94
C LYS A 131 0.44 4.42 -4.90
N THR A 132 -0.58 4.50 -5.76
CA THR A 132 -0.71 5.56 -6.75
C THR A 132 -0.87 6.93 -6.09
N ASP A 133 -1.66 7.01 -5.02
CA ASP A 133 -1.84 8.23 -4.23
C ASP A 133 -0.55 8.70 -3.55
N LEU A 134 0.22 7.76 -2.96
CA LEU A 134 1.51 8.06 -2.32
C LEU A 134 2.58 8.52 -3.31
N GLN A 135 2.47 8.08 -4.57
CA GLN A 135 3.36 8.48 -5.66
C GLN A 135 2.86 9.71 -6.43
N SER A 136 1.67 10.22 -6.09
CA SER A 136 1.08 11.41 -6.71
C SER A 136 1.85 12.68 -6.29
N PRO A 137 2.09 13.62 -7.22
CA PRO A 137 2.80 14.85 -6.88
C PRO A 137 2.04 15.68 -5.85
N ARG A 138 2.69 15.99 -4.73
CA ARG A 138 2.14 16.78 -3.62
C ARG A 138 2.68 18.19 -3.56
N TRP A 139 3.67 18.54 -4.36
CA TRP A 139 4.22 19.89 -4.42
C TRP A 139 4.23 20.40 -5.85
N LEU A 140 3.98 21.70 -6.03
CA LEU A 140 4.11 22.42 -7.27
C LEU A 140 5.31 23.35 -7.16
N ARG A 141 6.24 23.25 -8.10
CA ARG A 141 7.32 24.23 -8.21
C ARG A 141 6.79 25.50 -8.84
N THR A 142 6.84 26.61 -8.12
CA THR A 142 6.50 27.96 -8.59
C THR A 142 7.76 28.82 -8.67
N ALA A 143 7.64 29.99 -9.31
CA ALA A 143 8.74 30.96 -9.41
C ALA A 143 9.21 31.49 -8.04
N GLU A 144 8.39 31.38 -6.99
CA GLU A 144 8.73 31.77 -5.61
C GLU A 144 9.20 30.60 -4.72
N GLY A 145 9.20 29.34 -5.20
CA GLY A 145 9.60 28.16 -4.43
C GLY A 145 8.66 26.96 -4.62
N THR A 146 8.66 26.00 -3.68
CA THR A 146 7.74 24.84 -3.71
C THR A 146 6.47 25.11 -2.91
N ARG A 147 5.30 25.04 -3.56
CA ARG A 147 3.98 25.15 -2.92
C ARG A 147 3.36 23.77 -2.72
N PHE A 148 2.76 23.49 -1.57
CA PHE A 148 2.03 22.24 -1.35
C PHE A 148 0.71 22.24 -2.14
N LEU A 149 0.45 21.14 -2.84
CA LEU A 149 -0.70 20.90 -3.71
C LEU A 149 -1.92 20.37 -2.95
N ASP A 150 -1.86 20.22 -1.62
CA ASP A 150 -3.06 19.97 -0.82
C ASP A 150 -3.89 21.26 -0.73
N GLU A 151 -4.37 21.68 -1.88
CA GLU A 151 -5.67 22.28 -2.00
C GLU A 151 -6.69 21.18 -1.78
N ARG A 152 -6.88 20.84 -0.50
CA ARG A 152 -8.20 20.48 0.04
C ARG A 152 -9.11 21.70 -0.10
N THR A 153 -9.28 22.20 -1.33
CA THR A 153 -10.24 23.24 -1.66
C THR A 153 -11.60 22.57 -1.65
N ALA A 154 -12.23 22.73 -0.48
CA ALA A 154 -13.66 22.86 -0.22
C ALA A 154 -14.62 22.50 -1.37
#